data_AF-A0A7B7Y6F7-F1
#
_entry.id   AF-A0A7B7Y6F7-F1
#
_cell.length_a   1.000
_cell.length_b   1.000
_cell.length_c   1.000
_cell.angle_alpha   90.00
_cell.angle_beta   90.00
_cell.angle_gamma   90.00
#
_symmetry.space_group_name_H-M   'P 1'
#
loop_
_entity.id
_entity.type
_entity.pdbx_description
1 polymer ?
#
loop_
_entity_poly.entity_id
_entity_poly.type
_entity_poly.pdbx_seq_one_letter_code
_entity_poly.pdbx_strand_id
1 'polypeptide(L)'
;MPNHSNFRLRGIACYIALAISGGSVNAWADDSIQFDPRFLELKGDTKIDLGKFSKKGYVDAGKYNLRVFINKQSLSDEYDINWYVSENDPTKTYACLTPELVAALGLKEGIAK
;
A
#
# COMPACT_ATOMS: atom_id res chain seq x y z
N MET A 1 56.83 -32.32 23.36
CA MET A 1 55.38 -32.58 23.42
C MET A 1 54.67 -31.33 22.90
N PRO A 2 54.05 -31.35 21.71
CA PRO A 2 53.43 -30.16 21.16
C PRO A 2 52.08 -29.88 21.83
N ASN A 3 51.79 -28.60 22.06
CA ASN A 3 50.63 -28.07 22.77
C ASN A 3 49.32 -28.30 21.99
N HIS A 4 48.72 -29.49 22.11
CA HIS A 4 47.45 -29.85 21.46
C HIS A 4 46.23 -29.03 21.96
N SER A 5 46.27 -28.49 23.19
CA SER A 5 45.17 -27.72 23.81
C SER A 5 44.99 -26.34 23.15
N ASN A 6 46.08 -25.60 22.92
CA ASN A 6 46.05 -24.28 22.30
C ASN A 6 45.60 -24.31 20.83
N PHE A 7 45.88 -25.40 20.13
CA PHE A 7 45.45 -25.61 18.74
C PHE A 7 43.93 -25.82 18.64
N ARG A 8 43.36 -26.59 19.56
CA ARG A 8 41.91 -26.83 19.65
C ARG A 8 41.14 -25.57 20.06
N LEU A 9 41.66 -24.81 21.02
CA LEU A 9 41.04 -23.55 21.47
C LEU A 9 41.03 -22.49 20.36
N ARG A 10 42.14 -22.36 19.61
CA ARG A 10 42.22 -21.44 18.46
C ARG A 10 41.29 -21.87 17.33
N GLY A 11 41.17 -23.16 17.05
CA GLY A 11 40.21 -23.67 16.06
C GLY A 11 38.77 -23.26 16.39
N ILE A 12 38.34 -23.47 17.65
CA ILE A 12 37.00 -23.08 18.12
C ILE A 12 36.80 -21.56 18.00
N ALA A 13 37.79 -20.77 18.42
CA ALA A 13 37.71 -19.31 18.31
C ALA A 13 37.56 -18.85 16.84
N CYS A 14 38.28 -19.48 15.91
CA CYS A 14 38.13 -19.22 14.47
C CYS A 14 36.74 -19.60 13.95
N TYR A 15 36.17 -20.74 14.36
CA TYR A 15 34.82 -21.14 13.95
C TYR A 15 33.74 -20.19 14.45
N ILE A 16 33.85 -19.71 15.70
CA ILE A 16 32.92 -18.73 16.27
C ILE A 16 33.05 -17.40 15.52
N ALA A 17 34.28 -16.93 15.28
CA ALA A 17 34.51 -15.71 14.51
C ALA A 17 33.96 -15.80 13.08
N LEU A 18 34.09 -16.96 12.42
CA LEU A 18 33.52 -17.23 11.10
C LEU A 18 31.98 -17.30 11.11
N ALA A 19 31.37 -17.83 12.18
CA ALA A 19 29.92 -17.86 12.31
C ALA A 19 29.32 -16.46 12.52
N ILE A 20 30.04 -15.58 13.23
CA ILE A 20 29.61 -14.20 13.49
C ILE A 20 29.91 -13.29 12.29
N SER A 21 30.97 -13.56 11.53
CA SER A 21 31.30 -12.81 10.30
C SER A 21 30.57 -13.33 9.04
N GLY A 22 29.88 -14.46 9.16
CA GLY A 22 29.07 -15.09 8.13
C GLY A 22 27.81 -14.30 7.80
N GLY A 23 27.98 -13.25 7.00
CA GLY A 23 26.93 -12.59 6.24
C GLY A 23 26.02 -11.69 7.08
N SER A 24 26.25 -10.38 7.01
CA SER A 24 25.17 -9.43 7.24
C SER A 24 24.06 -9.75 6.23
N VAL A 25 23.08 -10.55 6.63
CA VAL A 25 21.85 -10.69 5.86
C VAL A 25 21.21 -9.31 5.88
N ASN A 26 21.08 -8.71 4.69
CA ASN A 26 20.31 -7.49 4.56
C ASN A 26 18.88 -7.85 4.99
N ALA A 27 18.45 -7.39 6.17
CA ALA A 27 17.06 -7.45 6.55
C ALA A 27 16.31 -6.52 5.60
N TRP A 28 15.67 -7.08 4.58
CA TRP A 28 14.77 -6.31 3.73
C TRP A 28 13.53 -6.05 4.56
N ALA A 29 13.28 -4.78 4.87
CA ALA A 29 11.98 -4.38 5.35
C ALA A 29 10.98 -4.70 4.24
N ASP A 30 9.94 -5.46 4.58
CA ASP A 30 8.82 -5.65 3.68
C ASP A 30 8.11 -4.30 3.54
N ASP A 31 8.06 -3.76 2.33
CA ASP A 31 7.42 -2.46 2.02
C ASP A 31 5.88 -2.54 2.12
N SER A 32 5.33 -3.72 2.43
CA SER A 32 3.89 -3.94 2.57
C SER A 32 3.37 -3.46 3.94
N ILE A 33 2.34 -2.62 3.92
CA ILE A 33 1.65 -2.17 5.14
C ILE A 33 0.63 -3.24 5.52
N GLN A 34 0.84 -3.89 6.65
CA GLN A 34 -0.07 -4.93 7.16
C GLN A 34 -1.04 -4.34 8.18
N PHE A 35 -2.34 -4.58 7.97
CA PHE A 35 -3.40 -4.13 8.88
C PHE A 35 -3.92 -5.31 9.70
N ASP A 36 -4.12 -5.08 11.00
CA ASP A 36 -4.71 -6.08 11.90
C ASP A 36 -6.25 -6.07 11.76
N PRO A 37 -6.88 -7.17 11.30
CA PRO A 37 -8.33 -7.25 11.14
C PRO A 37 -9.09 -7.23 12.46
N ARG A 38 -8.43 -7.45 13.61
CA ARG A 38 -9.07 -7.41 14.94
C ARG A 38 -9.49 -6.01 15.36
N PHE A 39 -8.95 -4.98 14.73
CA PHE A 39 -9.35 -3.59 14.98
C PHE A 39 -10.71 -3.24 14.35
N LEU A 40 -11.18 -4.05 13.40
CA LEU A 40 -12.50 -3.91 12.80
C LEU A 40 -13.48 -4.79 13.56
N GLU A 41 -14.52 -4.18 14.13
CA GLU A 41 -15.67 -4.91 14.67
C GLU A 41 -16.50 -5.48 13.52
N LEU A 42 -16.05 -6.61 12.99
CA LEU A 42 -16.75 -7.36 11.95
C LEU A 42 -17.99 -8.03 12.56
N LYS A 43 -19.18 -7.66 12.09
CA LYS A 43 -20.40 -8.41 12.41
C LYS A 43 -20.39 -9.71 11.58
N GLY A 44 -20.32 -10.87 12.24
CA GLY A 44 -20.37 -12.20 11.62
C GLY A 44 -19.05 -12.66 10.95
N ASP A 45 -19.11 -13.68 10.09
CA ASP A 45 -17.97 -14.28 9.36
C ASP A 45 -17.49 -13.45 8.16
N THR A 46 -17.58 -12.12 8.23
CA THR A 46 -17.26 -11.23 7.11
C THR A 46 -15.74 -11.07 6.99
N LYS A 47 -15.11 -11.84 6.10
CA LYS A 47 -13.67 -11.68 5.80
C LYS A 47 -13.45 -10.46 4.92
N ILE A 48 -12.99 -9.35 5.51
CA ILE A 48 -12.54 -8.17 4.77
C ILE A 48 -11.07 -8.32 4.45
N ASP A 49 -10.71 -8.20 3.17
CA ASP A 49 -9.32 -8.18 2.71
C ASP A 49 -8.75 -6.76 2.88
N LEU A 50 -7.95 -6.57 3.93
CA LEU A 50 -7.30 -5.30 4.23
C LEU A 50 -6.05 -5.04 3.39
N GLY A 51 -5.56 -6.04 2.66
CA GLY A 51 -4.40 -5.90 1.77
C GLY A 51 -4.65 -4.85 0.68
N LYS A 52 -5.91 -4.63 0.31
CA LYS A 52 -6.30 -3.59 -0.67
C LYS A 52 -6.01 -2.17 -0.17
N PHE A 53 -6.14 -1.93 1.13
CA PHE A 53 -5.86 -0.62 1.74
C PHE A 53 -4.36 -0.39 2.00
N SER A 54 -3.52 -1.42 1.87
CA SER A 54 -2.05 -1.24 1.94
C SER A 54 -1.52 -0.37 0.81
N LYS A 55 -2.24 -0.24 -0.31
CA LYS A 55 -1.81 0.56 -1.45
C LYS A 55 -2.13 2.03 -1.24
N LYS A 56 -1.11 2.88 -1.36
CA LYS A 56 -1.28 4.34 -1.30
C LYS A 56 -2.24 4.80 -2.40
N GLY A 57 -3.28 5.52 -2.00
CA GLY A 57 -4.27 6.09 -2.92
C GLY A 57 -5.36 5.11 -3.39
N TYR A 58 -5.44 3.90 -2.82
CA TYR A 58 -6.60 3.04 -3.01
C TYR A 58 -7.82 3.63 -2.28
N VAL A 59 -8.95 3.68 -2.97
CA VAL A 59 -10.27 4.06 -2.43
C VAL A 59 -11.21 2.89 -2.72
N ASP A 60 -12.04 2.46 -1.76
CA ASP A 60 -12.93 1.34 -2.01
C ASP A 60 -14.09 1.72 -2.95
N ALA A 61 -14.75 0.73 -3.56
CA ALA A 61 -15.91 1.02 -4.41
C ALA A 61 -17.09 1.48 -3.54
N GLY A 62 -17.70 2.60 -3.91
CA GLY A 62 -18.77 3.20 -3.11
C GLY A 62 -19.12 4.61 -3.53
N LYS A 63 -20.14 5.15 -2.88
CA LYS A 63 -20.58 6.54 -3.07
C LYS A 63 -19.92 7.43 -2.03
N TYR A 64 -19.20 8.45 -2.47
CA TYR A 64 -18.52 9.41 -1.61
C TYR A 64 -18.99 10.82 -1.93
N ASN A 65 -19.28 11.59 -0.89
CA ASN A 65 -19.51 13.02 -1.01
C ASN A 65 -18.17 13.73 -0.84
N LEU A 66 -17.68 14.38 -1.90
CA LEU A 66 -16.33 14.94 -1.96
C LEU A 66 -16.33 16.34 -2.55
N ARG A 67 -15.38 17.16 -2.08
CA ARG A 67 -15.03 18.43 -2.71
C ARG A 67 -13.99 18.21 -3.79
N VAL A 68 -14.27 18.72 -5.00
CA VAL A 68 -13.40 18.55 -6.16
C VAL A 68 -12.44 19.73 -6.28
N PHE A 69 -11.17 19.43 -6.50
CA PHE A 69 -10.12 20.43 -6.73
C PHE A 69 -9.59 20.33 -8.16
N ILE A 70 -9.63 21.44 -8.88
CA ILE A 70 -9.19 21.55 -10.27
C ILE A 70 -8.03 22.54 -10.29
N ASN A 71 -6.84 22.10 -10.68
CA ASN A 71 -5.64 22.95 -10.71
C ASN A 71 -5.39 23.74 -9.40
N LYS A 72 -5.66 23.11 -8.24
CA LYS A 72 -5.58 23.69 -6.89
C LYS A 72 -6.70 24.67 -6.51
N GLN A 73 -7.69 24.89 -7.37
CA GLN A 73 -8.91 25.62 -7.04
C GLN A 73 -10.01 24.62 -6.65
N SER A 74 -10.66 24.84 -5.51
CA SER A 74 -11.81 24.03 -5.12
C SER A 74 -13.08 24.53 -5.81
N LEU A 75 -13.90 23.60 -6.29
CA LEU A 75 -15.30 23.90 -6.53
C LEU A 75 -16.00 24.23 -5.19
N SER A 76 -16.95 25.16 -5.22
CA SER A 76 -17.67 25.61 -4.02
C SER A 76 -18.58 24.53 -3.45
N ASP A 77 -19.10 23.66 -4.31
CA ASP A 77 -20.06 22.63 -3.96
C ASP A 77 -19.40 21.29 -3.66
N GLU A 78 -20.12 20.44 -2.93
CA GLU A 78 -19.76 19.06 -2.67
C GLU A 78 -20.52 18.15 -3.63
N TYR A 79 -19.80 17.20 -4.22
CA TYR A 79 -20.32 16.33 -5.27
C TYR A 79 -20.38 14.90 -4.78
N ASP A 80 -21.49 14.24 -5.10
CA ASP A 80 -21.67 12.82 -4.92
C ASP A 80 -20.99 12.06 -6.08
N ILE A 81 -19.85 11.47 -5.79
CA ILE A 81 -19.02 10.76 -6.77
C ILE A 81 -19.01 9.26 -6.44
N ASN A 82 -19.29 8.44 -7.45
CA ASN A 82 -19.28 6.98 -7.32
C ASN A 82 -17.93 6.43 -7.76
N TRP A 83 -17.29 5.63 -6.90
CA TRP A 83 -16.10 4.85 -7.21
C TRP A 83 -16.47 3.44 -7.68
N TYR A 84 -15.86 3.00 -8.78
CA TYR A 84 -16.05 1.68 -9.36
C TYR A 84 -14.72 0.93 -9.41
N VAL A 85 -14.77 -0.41 -9.36
CA VAL A 85 -13.60 -1.27 -9.55
C VAL A 85 -13.28 -1.35 -11.04
N SER A 86 -12.01 -1.23 -11.41
CA SER A 86 -11.56 -1.40 -12.80
C SER A 86 -11.83 -2.81 -13.29
N GLU A 87 -12.45 -2.91 -14.46
CA GLU A 87 -12.65 -4.21 -15.15
C GLU A 87 -11.32 -4.90 -15.46
N ASN A 88 -10.26 -4.12 -15.71
CA ASN A 88 -8.93 -4.62 -16.08
C ASN A 88 -8.04 -4.96 -14.87
N ASP A 89 -8.28 -4.32 -13.72
CA ASP A 89 -7.45 -4.49 -12.52
C ASP A 89 -8.31 -4.37 -11.26
N PRO A 90 -8.63 -5.49 -10.57
CA PRO A 90 -9.46 -5.47 -9.38
C PRO A 90 -8.80 -4.75 -8.19
N THR A 91 -7.53 -4.36 -8.31
CA THR A 91 -6.81 -3.59 -7.29
C THR A 91 -6.85 -2.08 -7.52
N LYS A 92 -7.51 -1.62 -8.59
CA LYS A 92 -7.69 -0.20 -8.89
C LYS A 92 -9.15 0.14 -8.92
N THR A 93 -9.46 1.31 -8.39
CA THR A 93 -10.79 1.90 -8.45
C THR A 93 -10.69 3.27 -9.10
N TYR A 94 -11.78 3.70 -9.74
CA TYR A 94 -11.84 4.97 -10.45
C TYR A 94 -13.12 5.72 -10.10
N ALA A 95 -13.01 7.04 -10.02
CA ALA A 95 -14.14 7.94 -9.85
C ALA A 95 -14.92 8.06 -11.17
N CYS A 96 -16.23 7.91 -11.11
CA CYS A 96 -17.12 8.26 -12.21
C CYS A 96 -17.51 9.74 -12.09
N LEU A 97 -17.08 10.52 -13.08
CA LEU A 97 -17.38 11.95 -13.15
C LEU A 97 -18.70 12.14 -13.90
N THR A 98 -19.65 12.82 -13.27
CA THR A 98 -20.92 13.18 -13.92
C THR A 98 -20.68 14.23 -15.01
N PRO A 99 -21.52 14.31 -16.05
CA PRO A 99 -21.39 15.32 -17.11
C PRO A 99 -21.39 16.76 -16.58
N GLU A 100 -22.16 17.03 -15.53
CA GLU A 100 -22.20 18.33 -14.84
C GLU A 100 -20.83 18.69 -14.24
N LEU A 101 -20.19 17.73 -13.57
CA LEU A 101 -18.86 17.94 -13.00
C LEU A 101 -17.82 18.14 -14.11
N VAL A 102 -17.93 17.40 -15.21
CA VAL A 102 -17.05 17.56 -16.38
C VAL A 102 -17.23 18.93 -17.03
N ALA A 103 -18.44 19.48 -17.06
CA ALA A 103 -18.68 20.84 -17.53
C ALA A 103 -17.99 21.88 -16.63
N ALA A 104 -17.99 21.67 -15.31
CA ALA A 104 -17.30 22.52 -14.34
C ALA A 104 -15.76 22.44 -14.43
N LEU A 105 -15.19 21.41 -15.08
CA LEU A 105 -13.75 21.29 -15.32
C LEU A 105 -13.21 22.34 -16.31
N GLY A 106 -14.07 22.99 -17.10
CA GLY A 106 -13.64 23.98 -18.09
C GLY A 106 -12.76 23.39 -19.19
N LEU A 107 -13.02 22.14 -19.58
CA LEU A 107 -12.26 21.46 -20.65
C LEU A 107 -12.40 22.21 -21.98
N LYS A 108 -11.31 22.28 -22.75
CA LYS A 108 -11.32 22.89 -24.08
C LYS A 108 -12.29 22.15 -25.00
N GLU A 109 -13.05 22.91 -25.79
CA GLU A 109 -13.99 22.37 -26.76
C GLU A 109 -13.29 21.37 -27.71
N GLY A 110 -13.86 20.16 -27.83
CA GLY A 110 -13.33 19.06 -28.64
C GLY A 110 -12.71 17.89 -27.84
N ILE A 111 -12.48 18.04 -26.53
CA ILE A 111 -11.96 16.96 -25.66
C ILE A 111 -13.09 16.23 -24.93
N ALA A 112 -14.13 16.94 -24.50
CA ALA A 112 -15.35 16.35 -23.95
C ALA A 112 -16.22 15.84 -25.11
N LYS A 113 -16.02 14.58 -25.51
CA LYS A 113 -16.91 13.85 -26.42
C LYS A 113 -17.62 12.74 -25.66
#